data_AF-A0A356KWE3-F1
#
_entry.id   AF-A0A356KWE3-F1
#
_cell.length_a   1.000
_cell.length_b   1.000
_cell.length_c   1.000
_cell.angle_alpha   90.00
_cell.angle_beta   90.00
_cell.angle_gamma   90.00
#
_symmetry.space_group_name_H-M   'P 1'
#
loop_
_entity.id
_entity.type
_entity.pdbx_description
1 polymer ?
#
loop_
_entity_poly.entity_id
_entity_poly.type
_entity_poly.pdbx_seq_one_letter_code
_entity_poly.pdbx_strand_id
1 'polypeptide(L)'
;EARALLHEGLRAAGRAASLLPFELPSAIHVELEPLSVERGLATSSNKIDRGAVEARYADVFRALYAAPQADVPESVLEAVRRAASEVLGREVAEDADLLGELGVDSLAGVELVARVQERLQREVPLDAWYGS
;
A
#
# COMPACT_ATOMS: atom_id res chain seq x y z
N GLU A 1 3.08 6.08 15.95
CA GLU A 1 2.21 7.28 15.98
C GLU A 1 2.60 8.31 14.91
N ALA A 2 3.78 8.95 14.98
CA ALA A 2 4.18 9.99 14.02
C ALA A 2 4.19 9.56 12.53
N ARG A 3 4.67 8.34 12.22
CA ARG A 3 4.67 7.80 10.84
C ARG A 3 3.25 7.64 10.28
N ALA A 4 2.29 7.23 11.10
CA ALA A 4 0.90 7.08 10.70
C ALA A 4 0.27 8.45 10.37
N LEU A 5 0.52 9.45 11.22
CA LEU A 5 0.07 10.82 11.00
C LEU A 5 0.65 11.44 9.72
N LEU A 6 1.94 11.21 9.44
CA LEU A 6 2.58 11.68 8.20
C LEU A 6 1.96 11.04 6.96
N HIS A 7 1.72 9.74 7.02
CA HIS A 7 1.11 9.00 5.92
C HIS A 7 -0.33 9.45 5.66
N GLU A 8 -1.12 9.66 6.71
CA GLU A 8 -2.47 10.21 6.61
C GLU A 8 -2.45 11.64 6.03
N GLY A 9 -1.55 12.49 6.53
CA GLY A 9 -1.40 13.86 6.04
C GLY A 9 -1.03 13.93 4.56
N LEU A 10 -0.09 13.09 4.11
CA LEU A 10 0.29 13.02 2.68
C LEU A 10 -0.87 12.52 1.81
N ARG A 11 -1.63 11.52 2.26
CA ARG A 11 -2.81 11.06 1.53
C ARG A 11 -3.91 12.13 1.47
N ALA A 12 -4.13 12.86 2.57
CA ALA A 12 -5.09 13.96 2.60
C ALA A 12 -4.67 15.09 1.64
N ALA A 13 -3.39 15.47 1.65
CA ALA A 13 -2.85 16.48 0.74
C ALA A 13 -2.94 16.03 -0.73
N GLY A 14 -2.62 14.78 -1.04
CA GLY A 14 -2.73 14.24 -2.38
C GLY A 14 -4.17 14.18 -2.89
N ARG A 15 -5.14 13.77 -2.05
CA ARG A 15 -6.56 13.86 -2.39
C ARG A 15 -7.01 15.29 -2.67
N ALA A 16 -6.58 16.24 -1.84
CA ALA A 16 -6.89 17.66 -2.05
C ALA A 16 -6.27 18.22 -3.35
N ALA A 17 -5.16 17.64 -3.81
CA ALA A 17 -4.51 17.94 -5.08
C ALA A 17 -5.02 17.09 -6.25
N SER A 18 -6.08 16.29 -6.06
CA SER A 18 -6.64 15.38 -7.07
C SER A 18 -5.64 14.37 -7.65
N LEU A 19 -4.66 13.96 -6.86
CA LEU A 19 -3.73 12.90 -7.25
C LEU A 19 -4.45 11.55 -7.31
N LEU A 20 -4.05 10.74 -8.28
CA LEU A 20 -4.50 9.36 -8.41
C LEU A 20 -3.87 8.48 -7.32
N PRO A 21 -4.50 7.35 -6.95
CA PRO A 21 -3.99 6.50 -5.87
C PRO A 21 -2.54 6.06 -6.05
N PHE A 22 -2.11 5.73 -7.27
CA PHE A 22 -0.74 5.31 -7.57
C PHE A 22 0.30 6.45 -7.56
N GLU A 23 -0.16 7.71 -7.50
CA GLU A 23 0.72 8.88 -7.34
C GLU A 23 0.97 9.19 -5.86
N LEU A 24 0.22 8.57 -4.95
CA LEU A 24 0.41 8.71 -3.51
C LEU A 24 1.56 7.82 -3.03
N PRO A 25 2.47 8.33 -2.17
CA PRO A 25 3.53 7.50 -1.59
C PRO A 25 2.95 6.31 -0.83
N SER A 26 3.38 5.11 -1.20
CA SER A 26 2.92 3.87 -0.57
C SER A 26 3.79 3.46 0.64
N ALA A 27 4.99 4.03 0.74
CA ALA A 27 5.88 3.89 1.88
C ALA A 27 6.68 5.18 2.10
N ILE A 28 7.07 5.45 3.35
CA ILE A 28 7.82 6.64 3.74
C ILE A 28 8.97 6.25 4.67
N HIS A 29 10.17 6.74 4.35
CA HIS A 29 11.30 6.84 5.26
C HIS A 29 11.38 8.27 5.80
N VAL A 30 11.49 8.43 7.12
CA VAL A 30 11.63 9.73 7.77
C VAL A 30 13.07 9.86 8.22
N GLU A 31 13.78 10.81 7.64
CA GLU A 31 15.11 11.23 8.07
C GLU A 31 14.96 12.47 8.97
N LEU A 32 15.59 12.43 10.14
CA LEU A 32 15.52 13.51 11.13
C LEU A 32 16.63 14.54 10.90
N GLU A 33 17.74 14.13 10.29
CA GLU A 33 18.82 15.03 9.92
C GLU A 33 18.59 15.62 8.52
N PRO A 34 18.76 16.94 8.32
CA PRO A 34 18.55 17.55 7.00
C PRO A 34 19.35 16.88 5.87
N LEU A 35 18.76 16.79 4.68
CA LEU A 35 19.47 16.43 3.46
C LEU A 35 20.31 17.63 3.01
N SER A 36 21.54 17.71 3.51
CA SER A 36 22.39 18.91 3.39
C SER A 36 23.64 18.70 2.55
N VAL A 37 24.33 19.80 2.22
CA VAL A 37 25.58 19.81 1.46
C VAL A 37 26.71 19.15 2.26
N GLU A 38 26.77 19.40 3.57
CA GLU A 38 27.79 18.86 4.48
C GLU A 38 27.69 17.33 4.56
N ARG A 39 26.47 16.79 4.42
CA ARG A 39 26.20 15.35 4.40
C ARG A 39 26.35 14.74 3.00
N GLY A 40 26.67 15.56 1.99
CA GLY A 40 26.77 15.13 0.59
C GLY A 40 25.45 14.72 -0.02
N LEU A 41 24.32 15.18 0.52
CA LEU A 41 22.95 14.83 0.06
C LEU A 41 22.25 15.99 -0.64
N ALA A 42 22.91 17.16 -0.72
CA ALA A 42 22.48 18.30 -1.49
C ALA A 42 23.66 18.87 -2.30
N THR A 43 23.34 19.43 -3.46
CA THR A 43 24.26 20.20 -4.29
C THR A 43 24.68 21.49 -3.60
N SER A 44 25.77 22.12 -4.04
CA SER A 44 26.21 23.45 -3.55
C SER A 44 25.15 24.55 -3.70
N SER A 45 24.15 24.36 -4.58
CA SER A 45 22.98 25.24 -4.72
C SER A 45 21.85 24.96 -3.72
N ASN A 46 22.10 24.09 -2.73
CA ASN A 46 21.16 23.60 -1.73
C ASN A 46 19.94 22.85 -2.28
N LYS A 47 19.98 22.44 -3.55
CA LYS A 47 19.02 21.48 -4.12
C LYS A 47 19.40 20.07 -3.72
N ILE A 48 18.40 19.23 -3.44
CA ILE A 48 18.59 17.80 -3.17
C ILE A 48 19.37 17.15 -4.32
N ASP A 49 20.44 16.44 -3.96
CA ASP A 49 21.16 15.58 -4.90
C ASP A 49 20.50 14.21 -4.90
N ARG A 50 19.63 13.99 -5.90
CA ARG A 50 18.86 12.75 -6.02
C ARG A 50 19.75 11.51 -6.12
N GLY A 51 20.87 11.59 -6.85
CA GLY A 51 21.77 10.45 -7.01
C GLY A 51 22.47 10.09 -5.71
N ALA A 52 22.92 11.10 -4.95
CA ALA A 52 23.53 10.88 -3.65
C ALA A 52 22.53 10.32 -2.62
N VAL A 53 21.28 10.81 -2.61
CA VAL A 53 20.20 10.28 -1.77
C VAL A 53 19.87 8.84 -2.14
N GLU A 54 19.67 8.54 -3.42
CA GLU A 54 19.38 7.18 -3.90
C GLU A 54 20.49 6.20 -3.50
N ALA A 55 21.76 6.59 -3.66
CA ALA A 55 22.88 5.77 -3.23
C ALA A 55 22.93 5.57 -1.70
N ARG A 56 22.69 6.63 -0.92
CA ARG A 56 22.77 6.59 0.55
C ARG A 56 21.69 5.76 1.21
N TYR A 57 20.49 5.73 0.61
CA TYR A 57 19.30 5.07 1.16
C TYR A 57 18.84 3.87 0.32
N ALA A 58 19.68 3.36 -0.59
CA ALA A 58 19.34 2.27 -1.50
C ALA A 58 18.75 1.04 -0.78
N ASP A 59 19.38 0.60 0.31
CA ASP A 59 18.92 -0.56 1.08
C ASP A 59 17.61 -0.28 1.82
N VAL A 60 17.42 0.96 2.29
CA VAL A 60 16.16 1.40 2.93
C VAL A 60 15.02 1.35 1.91
N PHE A 61 15.23 1.88 0.70
CA PHE A 61 14.22 1.83 -0.35
C PHE A 61 13.90 0.40 -0.75
N ARG A 62 14.92 -0.45 -0.92
CA ARG A 62 14.71 -1.88 -1.21
C ARG A 62 13.88 -2.57 -0.13
N ALA A 63 14.19 -2.32 1.15
CA ALA A 63 13.43 -2.87 2.26
C ALA A 63 11.98 -2.36 2.29
N LEU A 64 11.75 -1.08 1.98
CA LEU A 64 10.40 -0.52 1.92
C LEU A 64 9.57 -1.08 0.76
N TYR A 65 10.18 -1.35 -0.39
CA TYR A 65 9.51 -2.00 -1.52
C TYR A 65 9.19 -3.48 -1.23
N ALA A 66 10.06 -4.17 -0.49
CA ALA A 66 9.85 -5.57 -0.12
C ALA A 66 8.90 -5.74 1.09
N ALA A 67 8.68 -4.69 1.88
CA ALA A 67 7.82 -4.74 3.05
C ALA A 67 6.34 -4.86 2.64
N PRO A 68 5.54 -5.68 3.35
CA PRO A 68 4.09 -5.67 3.21
C PRO A 68 3.55 -4.24 3.34
N GLN A 69 2.80 -3.79 2.34
CA GLN A 69 2.39 -2.38 2.19
C GLN A 69 1.33 -1.95 3.23
N ALA A 70 0.79 -2.89 4.01
CA ALA A 70 -0.10 -2.60 5.11
C ALA A 70 0.09 -3.61 6.26
N ASP A 71 -0.02 -3.10 7.48
CA ASP A 71 -0.17 -3.88 8.71
C ASP A 71 -1.63 -4.39 8.75
N VAL A 72 -2.00 -5.21 7.74
CA VAL A 72 -3.33 -5.82 7.69
C VAL A 72 -3.33 -6.93 8.73
N PRO A 73 -4.26 -6.92 9.70
CA PRO A 73 -4.35 -8.01 10.66
C PRO A 73 -4.49 -9.34 9.92
N GLU A 74 -3.75 -10.36 10.34
CA GLU A 74 -3.79 -11.71 9.73
C GLU A 74 -5.22 -12.26 9.64
N SER A 75 -6.06 -11.92 10.63
CA SER A 75 -7.49 -12.28 10.63
C SER A 75 -8.28 -11.70 9.44
N VAL A 76 -7.89 -10.52 8.94
CA VAL A 76 -8.52 -9.89 7.77
C VAL A 76 -8.05 -10.58 6.50
N LEU A 77 -6.74 -10.85 6.37
CA LEU A 77 -6.18 -11.60 5.23
C LEU A 77 -6.83 -12.98 5.12
N GLU A 78 -6.93 -13.70 6.24
CA GLU A 78 -7.58 -15.00 6.30
C GLU A 78 -9.07 -14.94 5.93
N ALA A 79 -9.79 -13.89 6.36
CA ALA A 79 -11.19 -13.71 5.99
C ALA A 79 -11.38 -13.50 4.48
N VAL A 80 -10.51 -12.71 3.85
CA VAL A 80 -10.49 -12.48 2.39
C VAL A 80 -10.16 -13.77 1.66
N ARG A 81 -9.11 -14.49 2.08
CA ARG A 81 -8.67 -15.75 1.46
C ARG A 81 -9.76 -16.82 1.52
N ARG A 82 -10.41 -17.00 2.67
CA ARG A 82 -11.53 -17.94 2.82
C ARG A 82 -12.70 -17.59 1.93
N ALA A 83 -13.10 -16.32 1.92
CA ALA A 83 -14.19 -15.87 1.07
C ALA A 83 -13.86 -16.09 -0.41
N ALA A 84 -12.62 -15.86 -0.83
CA ALA A 84 -12.15 -16.12 -2.18
C ALA A 84 -12.15 -17.61 -2.53
N SER A 85 -11.70 -18.48 -1.62
CA SER A 85 -11.74 -19.92 -1.86
C SER A 85 -13.16 -20.46 -2.04
N GLU A 86 -14.12 -19.90 -1.32
CA GLU A 86 -15.54 -20.26 -1.48
C GLU A 86 -16.12 -19.79 -2.80
N VAL A 87 -15.83 -18.55 -3.21
CA VAL A 87 -16.31 -18.00 -4.49
C VAL A 87 -15.68 -18.75 -5.68
N LEU A 88 -14.38 -19.07 -5.60
CA LEU A 88 -13.66 -19.75 -6.67
C LEU A 88 -13.82 -21.28 -6.65
N GLY A 89 -14.40 -21.84 -5.57
CA GLY A 89 -14.55 -23.29 -5.40
C GLY A 89 -13.22 -24.06 -5.29
N ARG A 90 -12.11 -23.38 -4.96
CA ARG A 90 -10.76 -23.96 -4.82
C ARG A 90 -9.96 -23.24 -3.76
N GLU A 91 -8.96 -23.90 -3.21
CA GLU A 91 -8.06 -23.27 -2.24
C GLU A 91 -7.24 -22.14 -2.89
N VAL A 92 -7.13 -21.03 -2.17
CA VAL A 92 -6.39 -19.82 -2.58
C VAL A 92 -5.14 -19.71 -1.70
N ALA A 93 -3.98 -19.56 -2.35
CA ALA A 93 -2.70 -19.35 -1.68
C ALA A 93 -2.60 -17.96 -1.04
N GLU A 94 -1.71 -17.79 -0.07
CA GLU A 94 -1.54 -16.54 0.68
C GLU A 94 -1.09 -15.36 -0.21
N ASP A 95 -0.36 -15.62 -1.28
CA ASP A 95 0.22 -14.65 -2.20
C ASP A 95 -0.53 -14.51 -3.53
N ALA A 96 -1.71 -15.13 -3.64
CA ALA A 96 -2.42 -15.20 -4.91
C ALA A 96 -3.03 -13.86 -5.32
N ASP A 97 -2.83 -13.48 -6.58
CA ASP A 97 -3.51 -12.34 -7.18
C ASP A 97 -4.96 -12.71 -7.54
N LEU A 98 -5.90 -12.23 -6.69
CA LEU A 98 -7.33 -12.48 -6.83
C LEU A 98 -7.91 -11.85 -8.11
N LEU A 99 -7.44 -10.67 -8.50
CA LEU A 99 -8.02 -9.89 -9.61
C LEU A 99 -7.39 -10.26 -10.95
N GLY A 100 -6.08 -10.54 -10.97
CA GLY A 100 -5.34 -10.91 -12.17
C GLY A 100 -5.36 -12.41 -12.44
N GLU A 101 -4.64 -13.17 -11.61
CA GLU A 101 -4.35 -14.60 -11.87
C GLU A 101 -5.54 -15.52 -11.61
N LEU A 102 -6.38 -15.19 -10.61
CA LEU A 102 -7.50 -16.04 -10.20
C LEU A 102 -8.81 -15.68 -10.89
N GLY A 103 -8.86 -14.58 -11.65
CA GLY A 103 -9.99 -14.24 -12.52
C GLY A 103 -11.28 -13.90 -11.77
N VAL A 104 -11.20 -13.25 -10.61
CA VAL A 104 -12.38 -12.71 -9.92
C VAL A 104 -12.95 -11.58 -10.78
N ASP A 105 -13.99 -11.90 -11.58
CA ASP A 105 -14.71 -10.94 -12.40
C ASP A 105 -15.60 -10.00 -11.57
N SER A 106 -16.30 -9.07 -12.22
CA SER A 106 -17.15 -8.10 -11.52
C SER A 106 -18.30 -8.73 -10.72
N LEU A 107 -18.79 -9.92 -11.10
CA LEU A 107 -19.86 -10.60 -10.35
C LEU A 107 -19.27 -11.35 -9.16
N ALA A 108 -18.18 -12.08 -9.38
CA ALA A 108 -17.43 -12.77 -8.33
C ALA A 108 -16.89 -11.77 -7.28
N GLY A 109 -16.48 -10.57 -7.70
CA GLY A 109 -16.02 -9.50 -6.82
C GLY A 109 -17.11 -9.00 -5.88
N VAL A 110 -18.35 -8.84 -6.37
CA VAL A 110 -19.50 -8.48 -5.52
C VAL A 110 -19.77 -9.58 -4.49
N GLU A 111 -19.76 -10.84 -4.92
CA GLU A 111 -19.99 -12.00 -4.04
C GLU A 111 -18.91 -12.14 -2.97
N LEU A 112 -17.66 -11.84 -3.34
CA LEU A 112 -16.51 -11.86 -2.46
C LEU A 112 -16.59 -10.76 -1.40
N VAL A 113 -16.86 -9.52 -1.80
CA VAL A 113 -17.00 -8.38 -0.88
C VAL A 113 -18.12 -8.65 0.13
N ALA A 114 -19.29 -9.14 -0.31
CA ALA A 114 -20.39 -9.50 0.58
C ALA A 114 -19.97 -10.53 1.64
N ARG A 115 -19.26 -11.60 1.24
CA ARG A 115 -18.75 -12.63 2.15
C ARG A 115 -17.70 -12.12 3.14
N VAL A 116 -16.84 -11.20 2.71
CA VAL A 116 -15.83 -10.57 3.58
C VAL A 116 -16.52 -9.67 4.61
N GLN A 117 -17.50 -8.87 4.19
CA GLN A 117 -18.30 -8.05 5.10
C GLN A 117 -19.01 -8.87 6.17
N GLU A 118 -19.64 -9.99 5.77
CA GLU A 118 -20.29 -10.92 6.70
C GLU A 118 -19.29 -11.52 7.72
N ARG A 119 -18.07 -11.87 7.29
CA ARG A 119 -17.05 -12.44 8.19
C ARG A 119 -16.49 -11.41 9.16
N LEU A 120 -16.22 -10.19 8.66
CA LEU A 120 -15.61 -9.13 9.44
C LEU A 120 -16.62 -8.32 10.27
N GLN A 121 -17.92 -8.53 10.03
CA GLN A 121 -19.02 -7.76 10.63
C GLN A 121 -18.78 -6.24 10.48
N ARG A 122 -18.26 -5.85 9.31
CA ARG A 122 -17.87 -4.48 8.95
C ARG A 122 -18.25 -4.20 7.51
N GLU A 123 -18.63 -2.95 7.23
CA GLU A 123 -18.84 -2.48 5.88
C GLU A 123 -17.51 -2.36 5.15
N VAL A 124 -17.43 -2.95 3.96
CA VAL A 124 -16.26 -2.92 3.06
C VAL A 124 -16.75 -2.31 1.75
N PRO A 125 -16.36 -1.09 1.40
CA PRO A 125 -16.95 -0.40 0.28
C PRO A 125 -16.46 -1.06 -1.03
N LEU A 126 -17.39 -1.28 -1.95
CA LEU A 126 -17.17 -2.10 -3.16
C LEU A 126 -16.21 -1.43 -4.16
N ASP A 127 -16.11 -0.11 -4.11
CA ASP A 127 -15.11 0.67 -4.84
C ASP A 127 -13.67 0.38 -4.40
N ALA A 128 -13.45 0.03 -3.13
CA ALA A 128 -12.13 -0.39 -2.65
C ALA A 128 -11.65 -1.71 -3.29
N TRP A 129 -12.57 -2.54 -3.81
CA TRP A 129 -12.25 -3.76 -4.56
C TRP A 129 -11.79 -3.48 -6.00
N TYR A 130 -12.28 -2.40 -6.62
CA TYR A 130 -11.96 -2.04 -8.01
C TYR A 130 -10.92 -0.92 -8.14
N GLY A 131 -10.61 -0.23 -7.05
CA GLY A 131 -9.63 0.86 -6.99
C GLY A 131 -8.22 0.44 -6.56
N SER A 132 -7.99 -0.86 -6.33
CA SER A 132 -6.71 -1.46 -5.94
C SER A 132 -5.81 -1.75 -7.13
#